data_AF-A0A5M8PGT1-F1
#
_entry.id   AF-A0A5M8PGT1-F1
#
_cell.length_a   1.000
_cell.length_b   1.000
_cell.length_c   1.000
_cell.angle_alpha   90.00
_cell.angle_beta   90.00
_cell.angle_gamma   90.00
#
_symmetry.space_group_name_H-M   'P 1'
#
loop_
_entity.id
_entity.type
_entity.pdbx_description
1 polymer ?
#
loop_
_entity_poly.entity_id
_entity_poly.type
_entity_poly.pdbx_seq_one_letter_code
_entity_poly.pdbx_strand_id
1 'polypeptide(L)'
;MAQNHREVLSALSILQTQDLSIIRLSEPISFPNAPVTANRSSDVSTDAFENPSPASLEADLSHYKELFSKLRFSYLEQVTKEKFLRAIVGDPPLIVEQQENAELEAQLAVAKAELKAQKVEVVGMVEELEARGRELSRRYETIQLQTTHLSVLPAQISSLQATLAQLQKSQQSTSAPTNPSLALPLPATLSLLSTRTSELDALNAQLCHLQTAVRPKARELERLENELRPLEVQKAGTVQGAREARRMREEGGGEAGEMELRGRWLRGCVALLGEGGMLAA
;
A
#
# COMPACT_ATOMS: atom_id res chain seq x y z
N MET A 1 13.03 11.17 -28.81
CA MET A 1 12.49 11.23 -27.43
C MET A 1 13.55 10.93 -26.37
N ALA A 2 14.38 9.89 -26.53
CA ALA A 2 15.40 9.55 -25.54
C ALA A 2 16.61 10.52 -25.47
N GLN A 3 17.03 11.12 -26.60
CA GLN A 3 18.10 12.12 -26.57
C GLN A 3 17.64 13.44 -25.92
N ASN A 4 16.44 13.91 -26.26
CA ASN A 4 15.93 15.21 -25.81
C ASN A 4 15.84 15.33 -24.27
N HIS A 5 15.43 14.28 -23.54
CA HIS A 5 15.34 14.38 -22.07
C HIS A 5 16.72 14.41 -21.40
N ARG A 6 17.70 13.71 -21.98
CA ARG A 6 19.06 13.66 -21.47
C ARG A 6 19.79 14.98 -21.70
N GLU A 7 19.55 15.59 -22.86
CA GLU A 7 19.98 16.96 -23.18
C GLU A 7 19.36 17.97 -22.20
N VAL A 8 18.05 17.89 -21.95
CA VAL A 8 17.36 18.78 -20.99
C VAL A 8 17.88 18.60 -19.56
N LEU A 9 18.08 17.37 -19.08
CA LEU A 9 18.66 17.12 -17.75
C LEU A 9 20.11 17.63 -17.66
N SER A 10 20.91 17.48 -18.73
CA SER A 10 22.27 18.01 -18.76
C SER A 10 22.28 19.54 -18.72
N ALA A 11 21.39 20.20 -19.46
CA ALA A 11 21.23 21.65 -19.45
C ALA A 11 20.76 22.16 -18.08
N LEU A 12 19.78 21.48 -17.45
CA LEU A 12 19.32 21.79 -16.09
C LEU A 12 20.43 21.59 -15.05
N SER A 13 21.24 20.54 -15.18
CA SER A 13 22.38 20.31 -14.28
C SER A 13 23.43 21.41 -14.41
N ILE A 14 23.73 21.87 -15.63
CA ILE A 14 24.66 22.99 -15.87
C ILE A 14 24.14 24.29 -15.23
N LEU A 15 22.83 24.54 -15.37
CA LEU A 15 22.19 25.72 -14.77
C LEU A 15 22.13 25.64 -13.24
N GLN A 16 21.96 24.45 -12.66
CA GLN A 16 21.98 24.25 -11.20
C GLN A 16 23.37 24.35 -10.58
N THR A 17 24.44 24.03 -11.32
CA THR A 17 25.82 24.21 -10.85
C THR A 17 26.29 25.66 -10.81
N GLN A 18 25.53 26.59 -11.40
CA GLN A 18 25.79 28.02 -11.22
C GLN A 18 25.22 28.45 -9.87
N ASP A 19 26.06 28.36 -8.83
CA ASP A 19 25.73 28.87 -7.50
C ASP A 19 25.52 30.39 -7.55
N LEU A 20 24.25 30.81 -7.68
CA LEU A 20 23.82 32.20 -7.51
C LEU A 20 23.87 32.55 -6.01
N SER A 21 25.08 32.56 -5.45
CA SER A 21 25.29 33.06 -4.11
C SER A 21 25.17 34.58 -4.14
N ILE A 22 24.29 35.14 -3.31
CA ILE A 22 24.15 36.58 -3.10
C ILE A 22 25.52 37.21 -2.81
N ILE A 23 26.43 36.46 -2.18
CA ILE A 23 27.82 36.83 -1.88
C ILE A 23 28.64 37.14 -3.15
N ARG A 24 28.47 36.39 -4.25
CA ARG A 24 29.13 36.68 -5.54
C ARG A 24 28.47 37.80 -6.33
N LEU A 25 27.19 38.06 -6.10
CA LEU A 25 26.48 39.20 -6.69
C LEU A 25 26.72 40.50 -5.89
N SER A 26 27.06 40.38 -4.61
CA SER A 26 27.43 41.49 -3.72
C SER A 26 28.93 41.78 -3.67
N GLU A 27 29.75 40.98 -4.36
CA GLU A 27 31.14 41.35 -4.61
C GLU A 27 31.10 42.72 -5.30
N PRO A 28 31.73 43.74 -4.70
CA PRO A 28 31.56 45.10 -5.18
C PRO A 28 32.02 45.14 -6.64
N ILE A 29 31.33 45.96 -7.44
CA ILE A 29 31.85 46.52 -8.68
C ILE A 29 33.05 47.40 -8.28
N SER A 30 34.11 46.78 -7.76
CA SER A 30 35.33 47.43 -7.34
C SER A 30 36.13 47.66 -8.60
N PHE A 31 36.05 48.90 -9.07
CA PHE A 31 36.95 49.42 -10.09
C PHE A 31 38.40 49.11 -9.67
N PRO A 32 39.24 48.52 -10.54
CA PRO A 32 40.54 47.97 -10.16
C PRO A 32 41.64 49.00 -9.83
N ASN A 33 41.29 50.27 -9.59
CA ASN A 33 42.25 51.35 -9.33
C ASN A 33 41.84 52.21 -8.13
N ALA A 34 42.04 51.70 -6.91
CA ALA A 34 42.21 52.55 -5.75
C ALA A 34 43.36 51.99 -4.88
N PRO A 35 44.46 52.72 -4.71
CA PRO A 35 45.61 52.22 -3.96
C PRO A 35 45.29 52.09 -2.47
N VAL A 36 45.52 50.89 -1.96
CA VAL A 36 45.43 50.51 -0.54
C VAL A 36 46.47 51.32 0.24
N THR A 37 46.01 52.23 1.11
CA THR A 37 46.87 52.81 2.14
C THR A 37 46.89 51.87 3.34
N ALA A 38 48.09 51.35 3.62
CA ALA A 38 48.37 50.41 4.67
C ALA A 38 48.38 51.07 6.06
N ASN A 39 47.85 50.33 7.03
CA ASN A 39 48.26 50.25 8.43
C ASN A 39 48.37 51.55 9.25
N ARG A 40 47.38 51.73 10.12
CA ARG A 40 47.58 52.00 11.55
C ARG A 40 46.29 51.71 12.31
N SER A 41 46.14 50.47 12.81
CA SER A 41 45.15 50.14 13.83
C SER A 41 45.87 49.56 15.03
N SER A 42 46.02 50.39 16.05
CA SER A 42 46.31 49.96 17.41
C SER A 42 45.11 49.20 17.97
N ASP A 43 45.30 47.89 18.09
CA ASP A 43 44.94 47.02 19.21
C ASP A 43 43.84 47.48 20.20
N VAL A 44 42.69 46.80 20.15
CA VAL A 44 42.05 45.99 21.22
C VAL A 44 40.91 45.26 20.50
N SER A 45 41.01 43.95 20.32
CA SER A 45 40.00 42.98 19.79
C SER A 45 40.56 42.10 18.66
N THR A 46 41.68 41.42 18.90
CA THR A 46 42.14 40.33 18.02
C THR A 46 41.62 38.95 18.42
N ASP A 47 40.93 38.81 19.56
CA ASP A 47 40.42 37.51 20.03
C ASP A 47 39.05 37.11 19.43
N ALA A 48 38.37 38.01 18.72
CA ALA A 48 37.00 37.77 18.21
C ALA A 48 36.94 37.06 16.84
N PHE A 49 38.08 36.83 16.18
CA PHE A 49 38.13 36.25 14.83
C PHE A 49 38.47 34.76 14.79
N GLU A 50 38.73 34.11 15.93
CA GLU A 50 39.15 32.70 15.93
C GLU A 50 38.00 31.70 15.75
N ASN A 51 36.72 32.08 15.94
CA ASN A 51 35.53 31.32 15.53
C ASN A 51 34.25 32.17 15.69
N PRO A 52 33.77 32.89 14.66
CA PRO A 52 32.55 33.69 14.75
C PRO A 52 31.32 32.78 14.79
N SER A 53 30.89 32.41 15.98
CA SER A 53 29.53 31.91 16.19
C SER A 53 28.54 33.02 15.82
N PRO A 54 27.41 32.71 15.14
CA PRO A 54 26.41 33.72 14.76
C PRO A 54 25.89 34.53 15.97
N ALA A 55 25.85 33.92 17.16
CA ALA A 55 25.48 34.60 18.39
C ALA A 55 26.55 35.60 18.89
N SER A 56 27.84 35.32 18.64
CA SER A 56 28.94 36.24 18.97
C SER A 56 28.92 37.46 18.06
N LEU A 57 28.67 37.25 16.77
CA LEU A 57 28.57 38.34 15.79
C LEU A 57 27.42 39.30 16.12
N GLU A 58 26.27 38.77 16.55
CA GLU A 58 25.12 39.59 16.96
C GLU A 58 25.44 40.44 18.21
N ALA A 59 26.11 39.85 19.20
CA ALA A 59 26.56 40.56 20.39
C ALA A 59 27.54 41.70 20.04
N ASP A 60 28.51 41.44 19.17
CA ASP A 60 29.48 42.44 18.73
C ASP A 60 28.81 43.57 17.94
N LEU A 61 27.90 43.25 17.01
CA LEU A 61 27.14 44.26 16.27
C LEU A 61 26.32 45.16 17.20
N SER A 62 25.72 44.58 18.25
CA SER A 62 24.99 45.36 19.26
C SER A 62 25.93 46.29 20.03
N HIS A 63 27.11 45.80 20.44
CA HIS A 63 28.12 46.57 21.15
C HIS A 63 28.65 47.73 20.31
N TYR A 64 29.04 47.48 19.05
CA TYR A 64 29.51 48.52 18.14
C TYR A 64 28.43 49.55 17.85
N LYS A 65 27.16 49.13 17.68
CA LYS A 65 26.05 50.08 17.49
C LYS A 65 25.93 51.02 18.69
N GLU A 66 26.03 50.52 19.91
CA GLU A 66 26.02 51.34 21.11
C GLU A 66 27.26 52.25 21.19
N LEU A 67 28.46 51.74 20.97
CA LEU A 67 29.71 52.50 20.99
C LEU A 67 29.67 53.64 19.96
N PHE A 68 29.29 53.35 18.71
CA PHE A 68 29.18 54.34 17.66
C PHE A 68 28.06 55.36 17.93
N SER A 69 26.96 54.95 18.56
CA SER A 69 25.92 55.90 18.98
C SER A 69 26.43 56.89 20.04
N LYS A 70 27.19 56.40 21.02
CA LYS A 70 27.82 57.23 22.06
C LYS A 70 28.90 58.13 21.48
N LEU A 71 29.74 57.59 20.59
CA LEU A 71 30.80 58.33 19.91
C LEU A 71 30.22 59.42 19.01
N ARG A 72 29.18 59.11 18.24
CA ARG A 72 28.46 60.08 17.41
C ARG A 72 27.84 61.19 18.26
N PHE A 73 27.23 60.85 19.39
CA PHE A 73 26.66 61.84 20.31
C PHE A 73 27.75 62.76 20.86
N SER A 74 28.83 62.19 21.42
CA SER A 74 29.97 62.93 21.97
C SER A 74 30.63 63.83 20.92
N TYR A 75 30.84 63.33 19.71
CA TYR A 75 31.40 64.10 18.60
C TYR A 75 30.49 65.26 18.18
N LEU A 76 29.19 65.01 17.99
CA LEU A 76 28.24 66.07 17.63
C LEU A 76 28.17 67.13 18.73
N GLU A 77 28.15 66.71 20.00
CA GLU A 77 28.19 67.62 21.14
C GLU A 77 29.48 68.46 21.16
N GLN A 78 30.64 67.85 20.93
CA GLN A 78 31.91 68.55 20.89
C GLN A 78 31.99 69.54 19.73
N VAL A 79 31.63 69.12 18.52
CA VAL A 79 31.64 69.98 17.33
C VAL A 79 30.65 71.13 17.46
N THR A 80 29.48 70.89 18.04
CA THR A 80 28.50 71.97 18.27
C THR A 80 28.99 72.96 19.32
N LYS A 81 29.58 72.48 20.42
CA LYS A 81 30.23 73.34 21.42
C LYS A 81 31.36 74.17 20.82
N GLU A 82 32.24 73.56 20.04
CA GLU A 82 33.34 74.28 19.37
C GLU A 82 32.80 75.32 18.38
N LYS A 83 31.83 74.94 17.53
CA LYS A 83 31.22 75.84 16.55
C LYS A 83 30.51 77.01 17.23
N PHE A 84 29.83 76.78 18.36
CA PHE A 84 29.20 77.83 19.16
C PHE A 84 30.22 78.80 19.75
N LEU A 85 31.30 78.28 20.37
CA LEU A 85 32.39 79.11 20.89
C LEU A 85 33.05 79.91 19.76
N ARG A 86 33.32 79.31 18.61
CA ARG A 86 33.88 80.00 17.43
C ARG A 86 32.92 81.05 16.87
N ALA A 87 31.61 80.83 16.92
CA ALA A 87 30.61 81.80 16.47
C ALA A 87 30.53 83.04 17.39
N ILE A 88 30.71 82.86 18.70
CA ILE A 88 30.68 83.96 19.68
C ILE A 88 32.02 84.71 19.76
N VAL A 89 33.14 83.97 19.65
CA VAL A 89 34.50 84.52 19.80
C VAL A 89 35.09 84.98 18.46
N GLY A 90 34.51 84.56 17.34
CA GLY A 90 34.92 85.00 16.00
C GLY A 90 34.68 86.50 15.78
N ASP A 91 35.54 87.13 15.00
CA ASP A 91 35.48 88.56 14.68
C ASP A 91 35.28 88.73 13.16
N PRO A 92 34.10 89.14 12.67
CA PRO A 92 32.91 89.55 13.42
C PRO A 92 32.09 88.37 13.98
N PRO A 93 31.35 88.57 15.09
CA PRO A 93 30.52 87.53 15.68
C PRO A 93 29.38 87.13 14.75
N LEU A 94 29.14 85.83 14.63
CA LEU A 94 28.06 85.30 13.79
C LEU A 94 26.73 85.42 14.54
N ILE A 95 25.91 86.39 14.15
CA ILE A 95 24.56 86.57 14.69
C ILE A 95 23.60 85.87 13.74
N VAL A 96 22.95 84.81 14.22
CA VAL A 96 21.93 84.10 13.43
C VAL A 96 20.67 84.96 13.39
N GLU A 97 20.28 85.40 12.19
CA GLU A 97 19.07 86.19 12.02
C GLU A 97 17.82 85.30 12.03
N GLN A 98 16.70 85.84 12.51
CA GLN A 98 15.41 85.12 12.50
C GLN A 98 14.97 84.75 11.07
N GLN A 99 15.35 85.57 10.09
CA GLN A 99 15.09 85.32 8.67
C GLN A 99 15.87 84.10 8.15
N GLU A 100 17.15 83.98 8.47
CA GLU A 100 17.98 82.83 8.11
C GLU A 100 17.45 81.53 8.73
N ASN A 101 16.98 81.59 9.97
CA ASN A 101 16.33 80.45 10.62
C ASN A 101 15.03 80.05 9.92
N ALA A 102 14.19 81.02 9.55
CA ALA A 102 12.94 80.74 8.83
C ALA A 102 13.21 80.11 7.44
N GLU A 103 14.24 80.57 6.74
CA GLU A 103 14.67 80.01 5.45
C GLU A 103 15.21 78.58 5.60
N LEU A 104 16.03 78.32 6.62
CA LEU A 104 16.53 76.97 6.92
C LEU A 104 15.41 76.02 7.36
N GLU A 105 14.43 76.50 8.12
CA GLU A 105 13.25 75.72 8.50
C GLU A 105 12.41 75.34 7.27
N ALA A 106 12.23 76.26 6.32
CA ALA A 106 11.55 75.98 5.06
C ALA A 106 12.30 74.94 4.22
N GLN A 107 13.62 75.06 4.09
CA GLN A 107 14.45 74.08 3.39
C GLN A 107 14.42 72.69 4.07
N LEU A 108 14.47 72.65 5.40
CA LEU A 108 14.35 71.42 6.17
C LEU A 108 12.98 70.78 6.02
N ALA A 109 11.90 71.56 5.91
CA ALA A 109 10.57 71.04 5.68
C ALA A 109 10.47 70.34 4.32
N VAL A 110 11.03 70.93 3.26
CA VAL A 110 11.10 70.33 1.91
C VAL A 110 11.93 69.04 1.94
N ALA A 111 13.17 69.11 2.45
CA ALA A 111 14.05 67.94 2.52
C ALA A 111 13.45 66.80 3.38
N LYS A 112 12.74 67.13 4.47
CA LYS A 112 12.02 66.14 5.28
C LYS A 112 10.86 65.50 4.52
N ALA A 113 10.14 66.26 3.70
CA ALA A 113 9.05 65.72 2.88
C ALA A 113 9.59 64.77 1.81
N GLU A 114 10.66 65.17 1.11
CA GLU A 114 11.35 64.33 0.13
C GLU A 114 11.90 63.03 0.75
N LEU A 115 12.59 63.14 1.89
CA LEU A 115 13.10 61.98 2.61
C LEU A 115 11.97 61.04 3.06
N LYS A 116 10.82 61.56 3.48
CA LYS A 116 9.66 60.74 3.83
C LYS A 116 9.09 60.03 2.61
N ALA A 117 8.99 60.71 1.48
CA ALA A 117 8.51 60.10 0.23
C ALA A 117 9.44 58.96 -0.21
N GLN A 118 10.74 59.20 -0.25
CA GLN A 118 11.74 58.18 -0.60
C GLN A 118 11.74 57.00 0.39
N LYS A 119 11.55 57.24 1.69
CA LYS A 119 11.42 56.16 2.67
C LYS A 119 10.23 55.25 2.39
N VAL A 120 9.07 55.83 2.04
CA VAL A 120 7.88 55.04 1.68
C VAL A 120 8.13 54.24 0.41
N GLU A 121 8.77 54.83 -0.60
CA GLU A 121 9.14 54.14 -1.83
C GLU A 121 10.09 52.96 -1.58
N VAL A 122 11.14 53.17 -0.79
CA VAL A 122 12.10 52.11 -0.42
C VAL A 122 11.42 50.99 0.35
N VAL A 123 10.53 51.31 1.29
CA VAL A 123 9.76 50.28 2.02
C VAL A 123 8.91 49.46 1.05
N GLY A 124 8.23 50.11 0.10
CA GLY A 124 7.46 49.40 -0.93
C GLY A 124 8.34 48.51 -1.82
N MET A 125 9.50 48.99 -2.26
CA MET A 125 10.45 48.19 -3.04
C MET A 125 10.97 46.97 -2.26
N VAL A 126 11.23 47.12 -0.96
CA VAL A 126 11.66 46.01 -0.09
C VAL A 126 10.56 44.96 0.03
N GLU A 127 9.30 45.38 0.25
CA GLU A 127 8.16 44.47 0.30
C GLU A 127 7.98 43.70 -1.02
N GLU A 128 8.11 44.37 -2.17
CA GLU A 128 8.07 43.71 -3.48
C GLU A 128 9.22 42.73 -3.68
N LEU A 129 10.44 43.09 -3.28
CA LEU A 129 11.60 42.21 -3.37
C LEU A 129 11.44 40.98 -2.48
N GLU A 130 10.91 41.13 -1.27
CA GLU A 130 10.60 40.00 -0.38
C GLU A 130 9.53 39.08 -0.99
N ALA A 131 8.46 39.65 -1.54
CA ALA A 131 7.40 38.87 -2.17
C ALA A 131 7.94 38.07 -3.36
N ARG A 132 8.70 38.72 -4.24
CA ARG A 132 9.35 38.06 -5.39
C ARG A 132 10.39 37.02 -4.95
N GLY A 133 11.15 37.31 -3.89
CA GLY A 133 12.12 36.37 -3.32
C GLY A 133 11.45 35.08 -2.82
N ARG A 134 10.33 35.20 -2.09
CA ARG A 134 9.54 34.05 -1.62
C ARG A 134 8.88 33.28 -2.76
N GLU A 135 8.44 33.96 -3.80
CA GLU A 135 7.89 33.29 -4.98
C GLU A 135 8.98 32.52 -5.74
N LEU A 136 10.15 33.14 -5.93
CA LEU A 136 11.29 32.52 -6.61
C LEU A 136 11.79 31.30 -5.85
N SER A 137 11.87 31.35 -4.51
CA SER A 137 12.28 30.19 -3.71
C SER A 137 11.33 29.00 -3.89
N ARG A 138 10.02 29.24 -3.84
CA ARG A 138 9.00 28.18 -4.06
C ARG A 138 9.09 27.58 -5.46
N ARG A 139 9.28 28.42 -6.49
CA ARG A 139 9.45 27.97 -7.87
C ARG A 139 10.73 27.14 -8.02
N TYR A 140 11.81 27.57 -7.39
CA TYR A 140 13.09 26.86 -7.40
C TYR A 140 12.97 25.48 -6.74
N GLU A 141 12.36 25.39 -5.56
CA GLU A 141 12.08 24.11 -4.87
C GLU A 141 11.24 23.17 -5.74
N THR A 142 10.19 23.71 -6.39
CA THR A 142 9.34 22.93 -7.29
C THR A 142 10.13 22.36 -8.46
N ILE A 143 10.98 23.18 -9.09
CA ILE A 143 11.82 22.76 -10.21
C ILE A 143 12.85 21.73 -9.73
N GLN A 144 13.45 21.88 -8.55
CA GLN A 144 14.34 20.88 -7.99
C GLN A 144 13.62 19.53 -7.81
N LEU A 145 12.43 19.52 -7.20
CA LEU A 145 11.65 18.30 -7.03
C LEU A 145 11.32 17.64 -8.36
N GLN A 146 10.84 18.41 -9.34
CA GLN A 146 10.57 17.90 -10.69
C GLN A 146 11.84 17.35 -11.37
N THR A 147 12.98 17.99 -11.18
CA THR A 147 14.27 17.54 -11.74
C THR A 147 14.70 16.20 -11.14
N THR A 148 14.54 16.02 -9.82
CA THR A 148 14.81 14.73 -9.17
C THR A 148 13.86 13.64 -9.65
N HIS A 149 12.59 13.95 -9.87
CA HIS A 149 11.64 13.00 -10.41
C HIS A 149 11.99 12.60 -11.86
N LEU A 150 12.35 13.57 -12.70
CA LEU A 150 12.78 13.34 -14.08
C LEU A 150 14.09 12.54 -14.18
N SER A 151 14.98 12.60 -13.18
CA SER A 151 16.21 11.80 -13.17
C SER A 151 15.96 10.33 -12.84
N VAL A 152 14.94 10.01 -12.03
CA VAL A 152 14.59 8.64 -11.63
C VAL A 152 13.72 7.92 -12.67
N LEU A 153 12.81 8.65 -13.34
CA LEU A 153 11.83 8.09 -14.27
C LEU A 153 12.44 7.22 -15.39
N PRO A 154 13.58 7.55 -16.03
CA PRO A 154 14.18 6.74 -17.08
C PRO A 154 14.61 5.35 -16.59
N ALA A 155 15.13 5.25 -15.36
CA ALA A 155 15.51 3.98 -14.76
C ALA A 155 14.28 3.11 -14.44
N GLN A 156 13.18 3.73 -14.01
CA GLN A 156 11.92 3.01 -13.82
C GLN A 156 11.38 2.49 -15.15
N ILE A 157 11.38 3.31 -16.21
CA ILE A 157 10.94 2.90 -17.55
C ILE A 157 11.79 1.73 -18.06
N SER A 158 13.11 1.79 -17.95
CA SER A 158 13.98 0.70 -18.41
C SER A 158 13.75 -0.59 -17.61
N SER A 159 13.52 -0.49 -16.29
CA SER A 159 13.16 -1.64 -15.46
C SER A 159 11.82 -2.25 -15.89
N LEU A 160 10.78 -1.44 -16.15
CA LEU A 160 9.48 -1.91 -16.61
C LEU A 160 9.58 -2.55 -18.00
N GLN A 161 10.34 -1.97 -18.91
CA GLN A 161 10.63 -2.56 -20.22
C GLN A 161 11.34 -3.91 -20.11
N ALA A 162 12.31 -4.04 -19.20
CA ALA A 162 12.98 -5.32 -18.94
C ALA A 162 12.00 -6.36 -18.38
N THR A 163 11.12 -5.98 -17.45
CA THR A 163 10.09 -6.89 -16.92
C THR A 163 9.08 -7.30 -17.99
N LEU A 164 8.66 -6.39 -18.87
CA LEU A 164 7.78 -6.71 -20.00
C LEU A 164 8.45 -7.68 -20.97
N ALA A 165 9.72 -7.44 -21.32
CA ALA A 165 10.48 -8.34 -22.19
C ALA A 165 10.65 -9.72 -21.54
N GLN A 166 10.86 -9.78 -20.22
CA GLN A 166 10.92 -11.04 -19.48
C GLN A 166 9.58 -11.77 -19.48
N LEU A 167 8.47 -11.07 -19.20
CA LEU A 167 7.13 -11.65 -19.23
C LEU A 167 6.75 -12.15 -20.62
N GLN A 168 7.06 -11.38 -21.67
CA GLN A 168 6.85 -11.78 -23.06
C GLN A 168 7.68 -13.02 -23.41
N LYS A 169 8.96 -13.07 -22.99
CA LYS A 169 9.80 -14.26 -23.16
C LYS A 169 9.25 -15.45 -22.40
N SER A 170 8.83 -15.29 -21.15
CA SER A 170 8.19 -16.34 -20.36
C SER A 170 6.90 -16.84 -21.01
N GLN A 171 6.10 -15.95 -21.59
CA GLN A 171 4.89 -16.30 -22.32
C GLN A 171 5.21 -17.06 -23.62
N GLN A 172 6.27 -16.69 -24.34
CA GLN A 172 6.72 -17.36 -25.57
C GLN A 172 7.46 -18.69 -25.28
N SER A 173 8.22 -18.76 -24.18
CA SER A 173 8.97 -19.94 -23.75
C SER A 173 8.12 -20.95 -23.00
N THR A 174 6.91 -20.57 -22.58
CA THR A 174 5.85 -21.52 -22.29
C THR A 174 5.38 -22.06 -23.64
N SER A 175 6.23 -22.88 -24.25
CA SER A 175 5.93 -23.71 -25.41
C SER A 175 4.55 -24.30 -25.23
N ALA A 176 3.72 -24.18 -26.27
CA ALA A 176 2.33 -24.67 -26.37
C ALA A 176 1.98 -25.63 -25.23
N PRO A 177 1.13 -25.22 -24.27
CA PRO A 177 0.82 -26.08 -23.14
C PRO A 177 0.37 -27.43 -23.67
N THR A 178 0.87 -28.51 -23.07
CA THR A 178 0.54 -29.89 -23.43
C THR A 178 -0.97 -30.11 -23.56
N ASN A 179 -1.77 -29.27 -22.89
CA ASN A 179 -3.21 -29.19 -23.03
C ASN A 179 -3.64 -27.87 -23.72
N PRO A 180 -4.35 -27.92 -24.87
CA PRO A 180 -4.81 -26.74 -25.60
C PRO A 180 -5.85 -25.91 -24.81
N SER A 181 -6.52 -26.51 -23.82
CA SER A 181 -7.44 -25.81 -22.90
C SER A 181 -6.73 -24.81 -21.99
N LEU A 182 -5.42 -24.97 -21.76
CA LEU A 182 -4.61 -24.06 -20.94
C LEU A 182 -4.02 -22.90 -21.75
N ALA A 183 -4.14 -22.91 -23.08
CA ALA A 183 -3.73 -21.83 -23.98
C ALA A 183 -4.87 -20.88 -24.35
N LEU A 184 -6.05 -21.04 -23.73
CA LEU A 184 -7.24 -20.28 -24.11
C LEU A 184 -7.14 -18.82 -23.63
N PRO A 185 -7.61 -17.85 -24.44
CA PRO A 185 -7.71 -16.46 -24.00
C PRO A 185 -8.75 -16.34 -22.88
N LEU A 186 -8.62 -15.29 -22.05
CA LEU A 186 -9.46 -15.08 -20.86
C LEU A 186 -10.98 -15.25 -21.09
N PRO A 187 -11.58 -14.73 -22.19
CA PRO A 187 -13.01 -14.95 -22.44
C PRO A 187 -13.36 -16.43 -22.64
N ALA A 188 -12.49 -17.17 -23.34
CA ALA A 188 -12.69 -18.58 -23.60
C ALA A 188 -12.49 -19.43 -22.34
N THR A 189 -11.53 -19.09 -21.47
CA THR A 189 -11.38 -19.79 -20.17
C THR A 189 -12.59 -19.55 -19.26
N LEU A 190 -13.15 -18.33 -19.23
CA LEU A 190 -14.36 -18.05 -18.48
C LEU A 190 -15.56 -18.84 -19.00
N SER A 191 -15.73 -18.94 -20.33
CA SER A 191 -16.78 -19.77 -20.91
C SER A 191 -16.61 -21.25 -20.55
N LEU A 192 -15.39 -21.79 -20.62
CA LEU A 192 -15.10 -23.17 -20.28
C LEU A 192 -15.32 -23.42 -18.78
N LEU A 193 -14.95 -22.47 -17.91
CA LEU A 193 -15.24 -22.57 -16.49
C LEU A 193 -16.75 -22.59 -16.23
N SER A 194 -17.52 -21.75 -16.93
CA SER A 194 -18.99 -21.74 -16.82
C SER A 194 -19.64 -23.06 -17.27
N THR A 195 -19.12 -23.71 -18.32
CA THR A 195 -19.63 -25.01 -18.76
C THR A 195 -19.24 -26.13 -17.80
N ARG A 196 -17.99 -26.12 -17.30
CA ARG A 196 -17.54 -27.12 -16.32
C ARG A 196 -18.27 -27.00 -14.99
N THR A 197 -18.56 -25.78 -14.54
CA THR A 197 -19.34 -25.56 -13.31
C THR A 197 -20.78 -26.05 -13.46
N SER A 198 -21.44 -25.78 -14.59
CA SER A 198 -22.79 -26.32 -14.83
C SER A 198 -22.81 -27.85 -14.99
N GLU A 199 -21.79 -28.44 -15.61
CA GLU A 199 -21.59 -29.90 -15.65
C GLU A 199 -21.43 -30.50 -14.24
N LEU A 200 -20.63 -29.86 -13.38
CA LEU A 200 -20.44 -30.29 -11.99
C LEU A 200 -21.72 -30.16 -11.17
N ASP A 201 -22.47 -29.09 -11.34
CA ASP A 201 -23.76 -28.89 -10.65
C ASP A 201 -24.80 -29.93 -11.10
N ALA A 202 -24.84 -30.25 -12.41
CA ALA A 202 -25.69 -31.30 -12.94
C ALA A 202 -25.31 -32.69 -12.40
N LEU A 203 -24.01 -33.01 -12.34
CA LEU A 203 -23.51 -34.26 -11.76
C LEU A 203 -23.81 -34.34 -10.26
N ASN A 204 -23.66 -33.25 -9.52
CA ASN A 204 -24.01 -33.19 -8.10
C ASN A 204 -25.52 -33.40 -7.88
N ALA A 205 -26.37 -32.80 -8.72
CA ALA A 205 -27.82 -33.04 -8.66
C ALA A 205 -28.17 -34.51 -8.95
N GLN A 206 -27.49 -35.15 -9.92
CA GLN A 206 -27.66 -36.57 -10.20
C GLN A 206 -27.19 -37.44 -9.04
N LEU A 207 -26.06 -37.12 -8.40
CA LEU A 207 -25.57 -37.82 -7.22
C LEU A 207 -26.56 -37.70 -6.05
N CYS A 208 -27.08 -36.50 -5.78
CA CYS A 208 -28.11 -36.30 -4.77
C CYS A 208 -29.37 -37.13 -5.09
N HIS A 209 -29.83 -37.10 -6.35
CA HIS A 209 -30.97 -37.90 -6.78
C HIS A 209 -30.75 -39.40 -6.54
N LEU A 210 -29.62 -39.94 -7.01
CA LEU A 210 -29.28 -41.35 -6.81
C LEU A 210 -29.15 -41.71 -5.33
N GLN A 211 -28.52 -40.87 -4.51
CA GLN A 211 -28.44 -41.08 -3.06
C GLN A 211 -29.83 -41.12 -2.40
N THR A 212 -30.74 -40.22 -2.81
CA THR A 212 -32.12 -40.23 -2.31
C THR A 212 -32.94 -41.42 -2.80
N ALA A 213 -32.66 -41.94 -4.01
CA ALA A 213 -33.36 -43.09 -4.59
C ALA A 213 -32.84 -44.45 -4.04
N VAL A 214 -31.55 -44.54 -3.67
CA VAL A 214 -30.97 -45.75 -3.10
C VAL A 214 -31.51 -46.02 -1.69
N ARG A 215 -31.73 -45.00 -0.86
CA ARG A 215 -32.27 -45.16 0.51
C ARG A 215 -33.62 -45.90 0.59
N PRO A 216 -34.68 -45.51 -0.14
CA PRO A 216 -35.96 -46.21 -0.09
C PRO A 216 -35.84 -47.62 -0.67
N LYS A 217 -35.10 -47.81 -1.77
CA LYS A 217 -34.85 -49.15 -2.32
C LYS A 217 -34.11 -50.06 -1.34
N ALA A 218 -33.13 -49.54 -0.60
CA ALA A 218 -32.48 -50.30 0.47
C ALA A 218 -33.46 -50.70 1.58
N ARG A 219 -34.36 -49.78 1.99
CA ARG A 219 -35.42 -50.10 2.96
C ARG A 219 -36.46 -51.10 2.42
N GLU A 220 -36.79 -51.03 1.13
CA GLU A 220 -37.67 -51.99 0.47
C GLU A 220 -37.03 -53.38 0.41
N LEU A 221 -35.73 -53.46 0.08
CA LEU A 221 -34.97 -54.71 0.14
C LEU A 221 -34.94 -55.28 1.57
N GLU A 222 -34.64 -54.46 2.59
CA GLU A 222 -34.68 -54.90 3.98
C GLU A 222 -36.08 -55.41 4.40
N ARG A 223 -37.16 -54.77 3.94
CA ARG A 223 -38.53 -55.23 4.19
C ARG A 223 -38.81 -56.57 3.52
N LEU A 224 -38.50 -56.71 2.24
CA LEU A 224 -38.67 -57.95 1.50
C LEU A 224 -37.82 -59.08 2.09
N GLU A 225 -36.59 -58.81 2.52
CA GLU A 225 -35.75 -59.78 3.22
C GLU A 225 -36.39 -60.24 4.55
N ASN A 226 -36.95 -59.31 5.32
CA ASN A 226 -37.65 -59.63 6.56
C ASN A 226 -38.95 -60.43 6.33
N GLU A 227 -39.66 -60.21 5.22
CA GLU A 227 -40.84 -60.99 4.82
C GLU A 227 -40.47 -62.37 4.26
N LEU A 228 -39.33 -62.47 3.56
CA LEU A 228 -38.86 -63.71 2.96
C LEU A 228 -38.34 -64.69 4.01
N ARG A 229 -37.67 -64.22 5.06
CA ARG A 229 -37.17 -65.05 6.18
C ARG A 229 -38.21 -66.00 6.80
N PRO A 230 -39.40 -65.56 7.26
CA PRO A 230 -40.39 -66.47 7.82
C PRO A 230 -40.95 -67.44 6.77
N LEU A 231 -41.08 -67.03 5.50
CA LEU A 231 -41.51 -67.91 4.42
C LEU A 231 -40.46 -69.00 4.13
N GLU A 232 -39.17 -68.65 4.18
CA GLU A 232 -38.08 -69.63 4.08
C GLU A 232 -38.09 -70.62 5.24
N VAL A 233 -38.33 -70.16 6.47
CA VAL A 233 -38.48 -71.03 7.65
C VAL A 233 -39.71 -71.93 7.52
N GLN A 234 -40.85 -71.41 7.07
CA GLN A 234 -42.07 -72.20 6.82
C GLN A 234 -41.86 -73.23 5.70
N LYS A 235 -41.19 -72.85 4.61
CA LYS A 235 -40.80 -73.76 3.53
C LYS A 235 -39.87 -74.85 4.05
N ALA A 236 -38.85 -74.50 4.84
CA ALA A 236 -37.93 -75.47 5.43
C ALA A 236 -38.68 -76.45 6.35
N GLY A 237 -39.58 -75.94 7.20
CA GLY A 237 -40.41 -76.75 8.09
C GLY A 237 -41.37 -77.68 7.35
N THR A 238 -42.05 -77.19 6.31
CA THR A 238 -42.94 -78.04 5.47
C THR A 238 -42.16 -79.08 4.66
N VAL A 239 -40.99 -78.74 4.12
CA VAL A 239 -40.11 -79.69 3.43
C VAL A 239 -39.60 -80.74 4.40
N GLN A 240 -39.21 -80.36 5.62
CA GLN A 240 -38.78 -81.29 6.65
C GLN A 240 -39.95 -82.20 7.09
N GLY A 241 -41.13 -81.65 7.36
CA GLY A 241 -42.32 -82.44 7.69
C GLY A 241 -42.74 -83.39 6.56
N ALA A 242 -42.62 -82.98 5.30
CA ALA A 242 -42.86 -83.86 4.14
C ALA A 242 -41.80 -84.97 4.02
N ARG A 243 -40.52 -84.66 4.30
CA ARG A 243 -39.43 -85.65 4.34
C ARG A 243 -39.60 -86.65 5.48
N GLU A 244 -39.99 -86.18 6.66
CA GLU A 244 -40.27 -87.02 7.82
C GLU A 244 -41.52 -87.87 7.60
N ALA A 245 -42.60 -87.33 7.02
CA ALA A 245 -43.78 -88.11 6.63
C ALA A 245 -43.46 -89.17 5.57
N ARG A 246 -42.58 -88.85 4.60
CA ARG A 246 -42.07 -89.83 3.64
C ARG A 246 -41.22 -90.90 4.33
N ARG A 247 -40.34 -90.51 5.26
CA ARG A 247 -39.53 -91.43 6.06
C ARG A 247 -40.40 -92.34 6.93
N MET A 248 -41.44 -91.81 7.57
CA MET A 248 -42.41 -92.59 8.37
C MET A 248 -43.25 -93.55 7.53
N ARG A 249 -43.50 -93.22 6.24
CA ARG A 249 -44.10 -94.17 5.27
C ARG A 249 -43.12 -95.26 4.86
N GLU A 250 -41.84 -94.92 4.66
CA GLU A 250 -40.78 -95.87 4.28
C GLU A 250 -40.34 -96.76 5.46
N GLU A 251 -40.41 -96.28 6.71
CA GLU A 251 -40.09 -97.00 7.95
C GLU A 251 -41.32 -97.73 8.56
N GLY A 252 -42.49 -97.70 7.91
CA GLY A 252 -43.64 -98.57 8.22
C GLY A 252 -44.48 -98.18 9.46
N GLY A 253 -44.49 -96.91 9.85
CA GLY A 253 -45.07 -96.44 11.13
C GLY A 253 -46.24 -95.45 11.02
N GLY A 254 -47.11 -95.55 10.02
CA GLY A 254 -48.34 -94.75 9.93
C GLY A 254 -49.60 -95.51 10.38
N GLU A 255 -50.74 -94.84 10.56
CA GLU A 255 -52.06 -95.45 10.87
C GLU A 255 -52.42 -96.66 9.97
N ALA A 256 -51.86 -96.73 8.75
CA ALA A 256 -51.96 -97.88 7.87
C ALA A 256 -51.26 -99.15 8.42
N GLY A 257 -50.11 -99.01 9.08
CA GLY A 257 -49.39 -100.10 9.75
C GLY A 257 -50.12 -100.60 11.01
N GLU A 258 -50.74 -99.70 11.77
CA GLU A 258 -51.55 -100.07 12.95
C GLU A 258 -52.85 -100.78 12.53
N MET A 259 -53.48 -100.35 11.42
CA MET A 259 -54.58 -101.08 10.78
C MET A 259 -54.14 -102.43 10.20
N GLU A 260 -52.95 -102.55 9.63
CA GLU A 260 -52.42 -103.82 9.13
C GLU A 260 -52.08 -104.80 10.26
N LEU A 261 -51.56 -104.31 11.40
CA LEU A 261 -51.31 -105.12 12.59
C LEU A 261 -52.62 -105.64 13.19
N ARG A 262 -53.65 -104.78 13.31
CA ARG A 262 -55.01 -105.23 13.69
C ARG A 262 -55.60 -106.20 12.67
N GLY A 263 -55.40 -105.97 11.37
CA GLY A 263 -55.84 -106.86 10.31
C GLY A 263 -55.13 -108.22 10.32
N ARG A 264 -53.83 -108.26 10.62
CA ARG A 264 -53.06 -109.51 10.81
C ARG A 264 -53.49 -110.25 12.06
N TRP A 265 -53.74 -109.55 13.17
CA TRP A 265 -54.26 -110.16 14.40
C TRP A 265 -55.66 -110.76 14.17
N LEU A 266 -56.57 -110.02 13.53
CA LEU A 266 -57.90 -110.52 13.18
C LEU A 266 -57.83 -111.71 12.21
N ARG A 267 -56.95 -111.68 11.20
CA ARG A 267 -56.71 -112.85 10.33
C ARG A 267 -56.11 -114.04 11.08
N GLY A 268 -55.23 -113.80 12.06
CA GLY A 268 -54.68 -114.84 12.93
C GLY A 268 -55.76 -115.47 13.82
N CYS A 269 -56.66 -114.66 14.38
CA CYS A 269 -57.83 -115.15 15.11
C CYS A 269 -58.78 -115.96 14.22
N VAL A 270 -59.01 -115.52 12.97
CA VAL A 270 -59.83 -116.26 11.99
C VAL A 270 -59.13 -117.54 11.53
N ALA A 271 -57.82 -117.55 11.35
CA ALA A 271 -57.04 -118.75 11.00
C ALA A 271 -57.01 -119.79 12.14
N LEU A 272 -56.87 -119.33 13.39
CA LEU A 272 -57.00 -120.18 14.59
C LEU A 272 -58.41 -120.77 14.75
N LEU A 273 -59.44 -120.06 14.30
CA LEU A 273 -60.82 -120.56 14.23
C LEU A 273 -61.08 -121.43 12.97
N GLY A 274 -60.22 -121.38 11.96
CA GLY A 274 -60.33 -122.15 10.71
C GLY A 274 -59.62 -123.50 10.73
N GLU A 275 -58.55 -123.66 11.52
CA GLU A 275 -57.78 -124.92 11.62
C GLU A 275 -58.19 -125.83 12.80
N GLY A 276 -59.19 -125.43 13.59
CA GLY A 276 -59.76 -126.23 14.70
C GLY A 276 -61.17 -126.80 14.45
N GLY A 277 -61.72 -126.63 13.24
CA GLY A 277 -63.13 -126.95 12.92
C GLY A 277 -63.34 -128.18 12.04
N MET A 278 -62.37 -129.09 11.94
CA MET A 278 -62.52 -130.38 11.26
C MET A 278 -62.35 -131.51 12.28
N LEU A 279 -63.27 -131.60 13.25
CA LEU A 279 -63.59 -132.78 14.09
C LEU A 279 -64.64 -132.39 15.16
N ALA A 280 -65.91 -132.26 14.77
CA ALA A 280 -67.09 -132.63 15.56
C ALA A 280 -68.41 -132.23 14.86
N ALA A 281 -69.24 -133.24 14.60
CA ALA A 281 -70.65 -133.24 14.17
C ALA A 281 -70.99 -132.77 12.75
#